data_AF-A0A6G4MZJ2-F1
#
_entry.id   AF-A0A6G4MZJ2-F1
#
_cell.length_a   1.000
_cell.length_b   1.000
_cell.length_c   1.000
_cell.angle_alpha   90.00
_cell.angle_beta   90.00
_cell.angle_gamma   90.00
#
_symmetry.space_group_name_H-M   'P 1'
#
loop_
_entity.id
_entity.type
_entity.pdbx_description
1 polymer ?
#
loop_
_entity_poly.entity_id
_entity_poly.type
_entity_poly.pdbx_seq_one_letter_code
_entity_poly.pdbx_strand_id
1 'polypeptide(L)'
;MNKKYELLVDDTITFLGWKLFRIKALISFGSVEAGELGGYVAKEGNLSHEGNAWVYDNARVYGNARVSDNARVYGNARVSDNAWVYGDAEVCGDAEVSDNAWVYGDAEVSDNARVYGDAEVCGDAEVSDNARVYGDAEVCGDARVKSLKDYIVFKNNWSSGRYFTYTKSNKMWKAGCFYGAGQELINEAYEDSENSGKHYEAYVKFVEMLEELENE
;
A
#
# COMPACT_ATOMS: atom_id res chain seq x y z
N MET A 1 20.99 10.92 17.83
CA MET A 1 20.33 9.61 17.59
C MET A 1 21.41 8.61 17.27
N ASN A 2 21.30 7.38 17.78
CA ASN A 2 22.17 6.29 17.36
C ASN A 2 21.71 5.81 15.98
N LYS A 3 22.63 5.73 15.01
CA LYS A 3 22.32 5.26 13.67
C LYS A 3 22.05 3.76 13.69
N LYS A 4 20.95 3.34 13.05
CA LYS A 4 20.59 1.92 12.85
C LYS A 4 21.43 1.25 11.77
N TYR A 5 21.83 2.01 10.75
CA TYR A 5 22.59 1.53 9.60
C TYR A 5 23.47 2.61 9.00
N GLU A 6 24.40 2.20 8.14
CA GLU A 6 25.20 3.08 7.28
C GLU A 6 24.97 2.79 5.79
N LEU A 7 25.29 3.78 4.95
CA LEU A 7 25.31 3.64 3.49
C LEU A 7 26.72 3.31 3.04
N LEU A 8 26.91 2.18 2.34
CA LEU A 8 28.21 1.78 1.82
C LEU A 8 28.53 2.55 0.54
N VAL A 9 29.58 3.37 0.56
CA VAL A 9 29.96 4.24 -0.56
C VAL A 9 30.67 3.49 -1.71
N ASP A 10 31.17 2.30 -1.41
CA ASP A 10 31.90 1.39 -2.30
C ASP A 10 31.01 0.27 -2.87
N ASP A 11 29.85 -0.03 -2.27
CA ASP A 11 28.80 -0.89 -2.83
C ASP A 11 27.60 -0.04 -3.26
N THR A 12 27.63 0.37 -4.53
CA THR A 12 26.59 1.22 -5.11
C THR A 12 26.17 0.72 -6.48
N ILE A 13 24.91 1.00 -6.83
CA ILE A 13 24.35 0.72 -8.16
C ILE A 13 23.76 1.99 -8.76
N THR A 14 23.66 2.02 -10.08
CA THR A 14 22.87 3.02 -10.81
C THR A 14 21.61 2.36 -11.34
N PHE A 15 20.46 2.92 -10.98
CA PHE A 15 19.15 2.41 -11.39
C PHE A 15 18.24 3.59 -11.74
N LEU A 16 17.72 3.62 -12.97
CA LEU A 16 16.83 4.69 -13.47
C LEU A 16 17.37 6.12 -13.20
N GLY A 17 18.69 6.31 -13.33
CA GLY A 17 19.35 7.59 -13.07
C GLY A 17 19.64 7.90 -11.59
N TRP A 18 19.15 7.08 -10.66
CA TRP A 18 19.47 7.18 -9.24
C TRP A 18 20.74 6.41 -8.91
N LYS A 19 21.61 7.01 -8.09
CA LYS A 19 22.66 6.29 -7.40
C LYS A 19 22.10 5.75 -6.09
N LEU A 20 22.15 4.44 -5.90
CA LEU A 20 21.69 3.77 -4.69
C LEU A 20 22.87 3.14 -3.95
N PHE A 21 22.79 3.12 -2.63
CA PHE A 21 23.82 2.63 -1.73
C PHE A 21 23.31 1.40 -1.01
N ARG A 22 24.12 0.35 -0.96
CA ARG A 22 23.86 -0.81 -0.11
C ARG A 22 23.80 -0.35 1.34
N ILE A 23 22.82 -0.81 2.10
CA ILE A 23 22.75 -0.54 3.54
C ILE A 23 23.43 -1.64 4.33
N LYS A 24 24.07 -1.25 5.44
CA LYS A 24 24.65 -2.19 6.41
C LYS A 24 24.20 -1.85 7.82
N ALA A 25 23.67 -2.84 8.52
CA ALA A 25 23.23 -2.69 9.91
C ALA A 25 24.42 -2.36 10.83
N LEU A 26 24.24 -1.37 11.70
CA LEU A 26 25.25 -0.97 12.70
C LEU A 26 24.99 -1.60 14.08
N ILE A 27 23.75 -2.05 14.32
CA ILE A 27 23.28 -2.69 15.54
C ILE A 27 22.31 -3.82 15.16
N SER A 28 22.09 -4.79 16.06
CA SER A 28 21.05 -5.80 15.89
C SER A 28 19.69 -5.27 16.34
N PHE A 29 18.61 -5.59 15.61
CA PHE A 29 17.22 -5.21 15.92
C PHE A 29 16.25 -6.11 15.14
N GLY A 30 15.09 -6.42 15.73
CA GLY A 30 14.15 -7.37 15.11
C GLY A 30 14.84 -8.68 14.75
N SER A 31 14.86 -9.01 13.45
CA SER A 31 15.56 -10.17 12.87
C SER A 31 16.90 -9.84 12.22
N VAL A 32 17.32 -8.56 12.21
CA VAL A 32 18.54 -8.09 11.54
C VAL A 32 19.70 -8.08 12.54
N GLU A 33 20.83 -8.65 12.13
CA GLU A 33 22.05 -8.69 12.95
C GLU A 33 23.02 -7.56 12.62
N ALA A 34 23.78 -7.11 13.63
CA ALA A 34 24.82 -6.09 13.42
C ALA A 34 25.83 -6.54 12.36
N GLY A 35 26.05 -5.70 11.35
CA GLY A 35 26.93 -5.97 10.22
C GLY A 35 26.25 -6.63 9.01
N GLU A 36 24.98 -7.03 9.13
CA GLU A 36 24.19 -7.59 8.03
C GLU A 36 23.99 -6.57 6.91
N LEU A 37 24.09 -7.03 5.66
CA LEU A 37 23.80 -6.23 4.49
C LEU A 37 22.32 -6.32 4.14
N GLY A 38 21.68 -5.16 3.96
CA GLY A 38 20.31 -5.07 3.45
C GLY A 38 20.27 -4.81 1.95
N GLY A 39 19.17 -4.27 1.45
CA GLY A 39 18.99 -3.81 0.07
C GLY A 39 19.66 -2.46 -0.20
N TYR A 40 19.09 -1.71 -1.15
CA TYR A 40 19.65 -0.45 -1.63
C TYR A 40 18.71 0.73 -1.35
N VAL A 41 19.28 1.84 -0.86
CA VAL A 41 18.54 3.09 -0.68
C VAL A 41 19.25 4.27 -1.35
N ALA A 42 18.51 5.28 -1.83
CA ALA A 42 19.11 6.45 -2.47
C ALA A 42 19.71 7.45 -1.46
N LYS A 43 19.07 7.59 -0.29
CA LYS A 43 19.49 8.51 0.78
C LYS A 43 19.07 7.97 2.16
N GLU A 44 19.72 8.46 3.21
CA GLU A 44 19.45 8.09 4.60
C GLU A 44 17.98 8.32 5.02
N GLY A 45 17.29 9.29 4.41
CA GLY A 45 15.87 9.52 4.67
C GLY A 45 14.91 8.49 4.07
N ASN A 46 15.38 7.53 3.27
CA ASN A 46 14.53 6.50 2.67
C ASN A 46 14.16 5.37 3.64
N LEU A 47 14.97 5.14 4.68
CA LEU A 47 14.74 4.09 5.66
C LEU A 47 14.91 4.68 7.06
N SER A 48 13.89 4.57 7.90
CA SER A 48 13.91 5.12 9.26
C SER A 48 15.00 4.49 10.12
N HIS A 49 15.66 5.30 10.95
CA HIS A 49 16.53 4.80 12.01
C HIS A 49 15.79 4.38 13.28
N GLU A 50 14.48 4.64 13.35
CA GLU A 50 13.59 4.18 14.41
C GLU A 50 12.85 2.90 13.98
N GLY A 51 12.36 2.13 14.96
CA GLY A 51 11.65 0.87 14.71
C GLY A 51 12.50 -0.21 14.04
N ASN A 52 11.85 -1.31 13.65
CA ASN A 52 12.48 -2.49 13.06
C ASN A 52 12.46 -2.52 11.52
N ALA A 53 11.98 -1.46 10.88
CA ALA A 53 11.88 -1.39 9.43
C ALA A 53 13.23 -1.68 8.76
N TRP A 54 13.19 -2.46 7.69
CA TRP A 54 14.39 -2.87 6.95
C TRP A 54 14.12 -3.16 5.49
N VAL A 55 15.14 -2.91 4.67
CA VAL A 55 15.16 -3.25 3.25
C VAL A 55 16.14 -4.40 3.10
N TYR A 56 15.70 -5.54 2.60
CA TYR A 56 16.49 -6.76 2.43
C TYR A 56 16.86 -6.99 0.95
N ASP A 57 17.69 -8.00 0.69
CA ASP A 57 17.96 -8.58 -0.63
C ASP A 57 18.38 -7.56 -1.71
N ASN A 58 17.66 -7.50 -2.84
CA ASN A 58 17.87 -6.56 -3.94
C ASN A 58 16.81 -5.47 -3.99
N ALA A 59 16.02 -5.32 -2.92
CA ALA A 59 14.99 -4.30 -2.85
C ALA A 59 15.60 -2.90 -2.92
N ARG A 60 14.84 -1.96 -3.49
CA ARG A 60 15.31 -0.60 -3.80
C ARG A 60 14.31 0.42 -3.28
N VAL A 61 14.79 1.36 -2.47
CA VAL A 61 13.99 2.51 -2.01
C VAL A 61 14.66 3.81 -2.45
N TYR A 62 13.97 4.60 -3.27
CA TYR A 62 14.56 5.80 -3.89
C TYR A 62 13.56 6.94 -4.08
N GLY A 63 14.04 8.10 -4.56
CA GLY A 63 13.22 9.31 -4.59
C GLY A 63 13.01 9.89 -3.18
N ASN A 64 11.79 10.27 -2.87
CA ASN A 64 11.32 10.68 -1.53
C ASN A 64 10.64 9.57 -0.74
N ALA A 65 10.62 8.34 -1.28
CA ALA A 65 9.98 7.20 -0.64
C ALA A 65 10.52 6.95 0.77
N ARG A 66 9.67 6.42 1.65
CA ARG A 66 10.01 6.15 3.04
C ARG A 66 9.57 4.75 3.45
N VAL A 67 10.43 4.08 4.21
CA VAL A 67 10.11 2.84 4.92
C VAL A 67 10.34 3.07 6.42
N SER A 68 9.33 2.86 7.25
CA SER A 68 9.39 3.14 8.69
C SER A 68 8.63 2.11 9.53
N ASP A 69 8.65 2.30 10.85
CA ASP A 69 8.06 1.42 11.86
C ASP A 69 8.65 0.00 11.81
N ASN A 70 7.89 -1.03 11.49
CA ASN A 70 8.32 -2.42 11.37
C ASN A 70 8.25 -2.93 9.92
N ALA A 71 7.98 -2.06 8.94
CA ALA A 71 7.77 -2.45 7.56
C ALA A 71 8.98 -3.16 6.95
N ARG A 72 8.72 -4.18 6.14
CA ARG A 72 9.75 -5.03 5.51
C ARG A 72 9.63 -4.96 4.00
N VAL A 73 10.72 -4.57 3.33
CA VAL A 73 10.80 -4.54 1.86
C VAL A 73 11.90 -5.51 1.41
N TYR A 74 11.57 -6.53 0.61
CA TYR A 74 12.51 -7.62 0.30
C TYR A 74 12.35 -8.19 -1.12
N GLY A 75 13.16 -9.18 -1.49
CA GLY A 75 13.25 -9.67 -2.86
C GLY A 75 13.85 -8.63 -3.82
N ASN A 76 13.12 -8.31 -4.90
CA ASN A 76 13.47 -7.30 -5.89
C ASN A 76 12.56 -6.06 -5.83
N ALA A 77 11.73 -5.96 -4.79
CA ALA A 77 10.70 -4.95 -4.64
C ALA A 77 11.25 -3.51 -4.77
N ARG A 78 10.39 -2.60 -5.20
CA ARG A 78 10.74 -1.19 -5.45
C ARG A 78 9.76 -0.28 -4.75
N VAL A 79 10.29 0.69 -4.01
CA VAL A 79 9.51 1.77 -3.40
C VAL A 79 10.10 3.10 -3.87
N SER A 80 9.31 3.92 -4.56
CA SER A 80 9.81 5.13 -5.22
C SER A 80 8.93 6.37 -5.06
N ASP A 81 9.40 7.49 -5.61
CA ASP A 81 8.69 8.76 -5.64
C ASP A 81 8.35 9.26 -4.24
N ASN A 82 7.09 9.46 -3.87
CA ASN A 82 6.67 9.87 -2.53
C ASN A 82 5.99 8.73 -1.75
N ALA A 83 6.10 7.48 -2.20
CA ALA A 83 5.45 6.35 -1.57
C ALA A 83 5.90 6.13 -0.12
N TRP A 84 5.00 5.65 0.73
CA TRP A 84 5.29 5.38 2.13
C TRP A 84 4.82 3.99 2.54
N VAL A 85 5.77 3.16 2.98
CA VAL A 85 5.51 1.84 3.57
C VAL A 85 5.79 1.92 5.07
N TYR A 86 4.79 1.66 5.92
CA TYR A 86 4.92 1.79 7.38
C TYR A 86 3.98 0.84 8.14
N GLY A 87 3.94 0.90 9.47
CA GLY A 87 3.32 -0.16 10.28
C GLY A 87 4.12 -1.46 10.20
N ASP A 88 3.43 -2.59 10.06
CA ASP A 88 3.99 -3.94 9.94
C ASP A 88 3.96 -4.44 8.47
N ALA A 89 3.70 -3.55 7.51
CA ALA A 89 3.50 -3.88 6.11
C ALA A 89 4.69 -4.56 5.43
N GLU A 90 4.39 -5.43 4.48
CA GLU A 90 5.37 -6.19 3.70
C GLU A 90 5.26 -5.86 2.20
N VAL A 91 6.40 -5.58 1.56
CA VAL A 91 6.49 -5.42 0.10
C VAL A 91 7.58 -6.33 -0.44
N CYS A 92 7.22 -7.30 -1.27
CA CYS A 92 8.14 -8.37 -1.67
C CYS A 92 7.98 -8.84 -3.11
N GLY A 93 8.78 -9.84 -3.52
CA GLY A 93 8.82 -10.29 -4.90
C GLY A 93 9.41 -9.23 -5.83
N ASP A 94 8.75 -9.00 -6.96
CA ASP A 94 9.04 -7.94 -7.94
C ASP A 94 8.06 -6.75 -7.80
N ALA A 95 7.37 -6.62 -6.66
CA ALA A 95 6.34 -5.61 -6.43
C ALA A 95 6.88 -4.16 -6.52
N GLU A 96 6.00 -3.24 -6.91
CA GLU A 96 6.32 -1.82 -7.07
C GLU A 96 5.30 -0.94 -6.34
N VAL A 97 5.78 -0.07 -5.46
CA VAL A 97 4.99 0.97 -4.78
C VAL A 97 5.57 2.33 -5.14
N SER A 98 4.80 3.17 -5.83
CA SER A 98 5.32 4.41 -6.42
C SER A 98 4.32 5.58 -6.31
N ASP A 99 4.67 6.72 -6.92
CA ASP A 99 3.91 7.97 -6.84
C ASP A 99 3.66 8.41 -5.38
N ASN A 100 2.41 8.60 -4.95
CA ASN A 100 2.05 8.99 -3.58
C ASN A 100 1.44 7.84 -2.78
N ALA A 101 1.58 6.59 -3.24
CA ALA A 101 0.88 5.45 -2.66
C ALA A 101 1.34 5.13 -1.23
N TRP A 102 0.39 4.73 -0.38
CA TRP A 102 0.64 4.32 1.00
C TRP A 102 0.32 2.84 1.20
N VAL A 103 1.21 2.12 1.89
CA VAL A 103 1.02 0.72 2.29
C VAL A 103 1.29 0.61 3.78
N TYR A 104 0.29 0.24 4.57
CA TYR A 104 0.39 0.28 6.02
C TYR A 104 -0.53 -0.70 6.77
N GLY A 105 -0.37 -0.79 8.08
CA GLY A 105 -0.99 -1.86 8.87
C GLY A 105 -0.19 -3.16 8.70
N ASP A 106 -0.88 -4.27 8.54
CA ASP A 106 -0.32 -5.60 8.27
C ASP A 106 -0.42 -5.96 6.77
N ALA A 107 -0.54 -4.95 5.89
CA ALA A 107 -0.78 -5.13 4.47
C ALA A 107 0.41 -5.77 3.74
N GLU A 108 0.12 -6.61 2.76
CA GLU A 108 1.11 -7.29 1.93
C GLU A 108 0.95 -6.92 0.46
N VAL A 109 2.05 -6.52 -0.18
CA VAL A 109 2.15 -6.32 -1.63
C VAL A 109 3.26 -7.20 -2.19
N SER A 110 2.89 -8.20 -3.01
CA SER A 110 3.81 -9.26 -3.42
C SER A 110 3.75 -9.57 -4.92
N ASP A 111 4.54 -10.55 -5.36
CA ASP A 111 4.69 -10.96 -6.77
C ASP A 111 5.04 -9.80 -7.72
N ASN A 112 4.24 -9.52 -8.75
CA ASN A 112 4.44 -8.43 -9.71
C ASN A 112 3.42 -7.30 -9.50
N ALA A 113 2.79 -7.25 -8.32
CA ALA A 113 1.78 -6.24 -8.00
C ALA A 113 2.35 -4.83 -8.07
N ARG A 114 1.48 -3.88 -8.44
CA ARG A 114 1.82 -2.45 -8.49
C ARG A 114 0.80 -1.62 -7.75
N VAL A 115 1.28 -0.76 -6.85
CA VAL A 115 0.48 0.22 -6.13
C VAL A 115 1.01 1.62 -6.44
N TYR A 116 0.20 2.47 -7.08
CA TYR A 116 0.66 3.77 -7.58
C TYR A 116 -0.46 4.82 -7.64
N GLY A 117 -0.18 6.05 -8.08
CA GLY A 117 -1.10 7.18 -7.88
C GLY A 117 -1.21 7.60 -6.41
N ASP A 118 -2.43 7.89 -5.96
CA ASP A 118 -2.76 8.26 -4.57
C ASP A 118 -3.41 7.07 -3.82
N ALA A 119 -3.07 5.83 -4.22
CA ALA A 119 -3.71 4.63 -3.70
C ALA A 119 -3.23 4.26 -2.30
N GLU A 120 -4.12 3.70 -1.50
CA GLU A 120 -3.85 3.23 -0.15
C GLU A 120 -4.15 1.73 -0.03
N VAL A 121 -3.23 0.97 0.56
CA VAL A 121 -3.40 -0.45 0.93
C VAL A 121 -3.21 -0.58 2.43
N CYS A 122 -4.23 -1.04 3.15
CA CYS A 122 -4.27 -0.95 4.60
C CYS A 122 -4.89 -2.15 5.34
N GLY A 123 -4.64 -2.28 6.64
CA GLY A 123 -5.15 -3.40 7.43
C GLY A 123 -4.41 -4.69 7.10
N ASP A 124 -5.13 -5.81 6.93
CA ASP A 124 -4.59 -7.13 6.56
C ASP A 124 -4.67 -7.39 5.04
N ALA A 125 -4.66 -6.33 4.22
CA ALA A 125 -4.98 -6.44 2.80
C ALA A 125 -3.83 -7.07 2.02
N GLU A 126 -4.16 -7.95 1.07
CA GLU A 126 -3.19 -8.65 0.23
C GLU A 126 -3.36 -8.23 -1.23
N VAL A 127 -2.28 -7.71 -1.83
CA VAL A 127 -2.21 -7.35 -3.25
C VAL A 127 -1.10 -8.18 -3.91
N SER A 128 -1.48 -9.13 -4.76
CA SER A 128 -0.55 -10.16 -5.29
C SER A 128 -0.73 -10.40 -6.79
N ASP A 129 -0.05 -11.43 -7.34
CA ASP A 129 -0.03 -11.77 -8.76
C ASP A 129 0.45 -10.61 -9.66
N ASN A 130 -0.40 -10.11 -10.56
CA ASN A 130 -0.13 -8.98 -11.47
C ASN A 130 -1.10 -7.82 -11.21
N ALA A 131 -1.61 -7.73 -9.99
CA ALA A 131 -2.55 -6.70 -9.59
C ALA A 131 -2.01 -5.29 -9.84
N ARG A 132 -2.92 -4.37 -10.15
CA ARG A 132 -2.63 -2.94 -10.22
C ARG A 132 -3.66 -2.23 -9.37
N VAL A 133 -3.23 -1.62 -8.28
CA VAL A 133 -4.06 -0.76 -7.42
C VAL A 133 -3.58 0.67 -7.63
N TYR A 134 -4.46 1.55 -8.10
CA TYR A 134 -4.03 2.87 -8.56
C TYR A 134 -5.13 3.92 -8.53
N GLY A 135 -4.71 5.18 -8.75
CA GLY A 135 -5.59 6.34 -8.66
C GLY A 135 -5.89 6.62 -7.20
N ASP A 136 -7.15 6.85 -6.87
CA ASP A 136 -7.65 7.10 -5.50
C ASP A 136 -8.24 5.83 -4.87
N ALA A 137 -7.69 4.65 -5.20
CA ALA A 137 -8.18 3.37 -4.68
C ALA A 137 -7.75 3.17 -3.22
N GLU A 138 -8.68 2.77 -2.36
CA GLU A 138 -8.40 2.42 -0.96
C GLU A 138 -8.78 0.95 -0.71
N VAL A 139 -7.78 0.07 -0.64
CA VAL A 139 -7.95 -1.38 -0.42
C VAL A 139 -7.60 -1.70 1.03
N CYS A 140 -8.60 -2.07 1.83
CA CYS A 140 -8.43 -2.16 3.28
C CYS A 140 -9.05 -3.42 3.92
N GLY A 141 -8.65 -3.68 5.16
CA GLY A 141 -9.10 -4.84 5.94
C GLY A 141 -8.49 -6.12 5.40
N ASP A 142 -9.25 -7.21 5.30
CA ASP A 142 -8.79 -8.52 4.80
C ASP A 142 -8.98 -8.69 3.27
N ALA A 143 -9.03 -7.57 2.53
CA ALA A 143 -9.24 -7.58 1.09
C ALA A 143 -8.09 -8.28 0.36
N ARG A 144 -8.43 -9.15 -0.60
CA ARG A 144 -7.51 -9.78 -1.54
C ARG A 144 -7.71 -9.24 -2.96
N VAL A 145 -6.65 -8.72 -3.58
CA VAL A 145 -6.65 -8.14 -4.93
C VAL A 145 -5.54 -8.79 -5.76
N LYS A 146 -5.93 -9.47 -6.83
CA LYS A 146 -5.04 -10.18 -7.78
C LYS A 146 -5.07 -9.58 -9.18
N SER A 147 -6.09 -8.77 -9.46
CA SER A 147 -6.30 -8.11 -10.73
C SER A 147 -7.12 -6.83 -10.59
N LEU A 148 -7.16 -6.04 -11.67
CA LEU A 148 -8.01 -4.85 -11.80
C LEU A 148 -9.52 -5.11 -11.67
N LYS A 149 -9.95 -6.37 -11.69
CA LYS A 149 -11.37 -6.73 -11.59
C LYS A 149 -11.83 -6.92 -10.15
N ASP A 150 -10.91 -6.94 -9.19
CA ASP A 150 -11.21 -7.33 -7.79
C ASP A 150 -11.65 -6.14 -6.93
N TYR A 151 -11.58 -4.92 -7.47
CA TYR A 151 -12.06 -3.72 -6.80
C TYR A 151 -12.68 -2.75 -7.81
N ILE A 152 -13.53 -1.85 -7.30
CA ILE A 152 -14.16 -0.79 -8.09
C ILE A 152 -14.01 0.52 -7.34
N VAL A 153 -13.53 1.55 -8.01
CA VAL A 153 -13.42 2.91 -7.46
C VAL A 153 -14.50 3.77 -8.08
N PHE A 154 -15.25 4.45 -7.23
CA PHE A 154 -16.26 5.41 -7.61
C PHE A 154 -15.87 6.81 -7.14
N LYS A 155 -16.46 7.83 -7.79
CA LYS A 155 -16.34 9.22 -7.37
C LYS A 155 -17.69 9.75 -6.95
N ASN A 156 -17.76 10.29 -5.73
CA ASN A 156 -18.95 10.95 -5.24
C ASN A 156 -19.09 12.34 -5.90
N ASN A 157 -20.20 12.56 -6.63
CA ASN A 157 -20.51 13.85 -7.27
C ASN A 157 -21.67 14.62 -6.61
N TRP A 158 -22.21 14.11 -5.49
CA TRP A 158 -23.36 14.69 -4.77
C TRP A 158 -22.98 15.34 -3.43
N SER A 159 -21.74 15.16 -2.99
CA SER A 159 -21.20 15.69 -1.73
C SER A 159 -19.75 16.15 -1.95
N SER A 160 -18.85 15.86 -1.01
CA SER A 160 -17.45 16.31 -0.94
C SER A 160 -16.51 15.97 -2.11
N GLY A 161 -16.94 15.31 -3.18
CA GLY A 161 -16.06 14.95 -4.30
C GLY A 161 -15.14 13.75 -4.04
N ARG A 162 -15.24 13.12 -2.85
CA ARG A 162 -14.39 12.01 -2.41
C ARG A 162 -14.57 10.75 -3.27
N TYR A 163 -13.50 9.98 -3.39
CA TYR A 163 -13.57 8.63 -3.92
C TYR A 163 -14.02 7.66 -2.85
N PHE A 164 -14.52 6.51 -3.30
CA PHE A 164 -14.86 5.39 -2.43
C PHE A 164 -14.64 4.10 -3.21
N THR A 165 -14.18 3.08 -2.50
CA THR A 165 -13.71 1.82 -3.08
C THR A 165 -14.57 0.68 -2.56
N TYR A 166 -14.95 -0.21 -3.46
CA TYR A 166 -15.52 -1.50 -3.13
C TYR A 166 -14.50 -2.59 -3.47
N THR A 167 -14.28 -3.52 -2.55
CA THR A 167 -13.40 -4.69 -2.74
C THR A 167 -14.23 -5.98 -2.76
N LYS A 168 -14.15 -6.75 -3.85
CA LYS A 168 -15.00 -7.93 -4.08
C LYS A 168 -14.75 -9.07 -3.10
N SER A 169 -13.47 -9.31 -2.78
CA SER A 169 -13.05 -10.47 -1.99
C SER A 169 -13.60 -10.48 -0.56
N ASN A 170 -13.73 -9.31 0.07
CA ASN A 170 -14.34 -9.17 1.40
C ASN A 170 -15.70 -8.48 1.39
N LYS A 171 -16.16 -8.00 0.23
CA LYS A 171 -17.43 -7.29 0.05
C LYS A 171 -17.58 -6.04 0.92
N MET A 172 -16.46 -5.39 1.19
CA MET A 172 -16.40 -4.20 2.03
C MET A 172 -16.28 -2.93 1.19
N TRP A 173 -16.78 -1.85 1.75
CA TRP A 173 -16.70 -0.51 1.19
C TRP A 173 -15.80 0.35 2.06
N LYS A 174 -14.95 1.14 1.40
CA LYS A 174 -14.09 2.14 2.02
C LYS A 174 -14.44 3.53 1.48
N ALA A 175 -14.81 4.46 2.37
CA ALA A 175 -15.19 5.82 1.98
C ALA A 175 -14.80 6.85 3.07
N GLY A 176 -13.65 7.50 2.92
CA GLY A 176 -13.16 8.46 3.92
C GLY A 176 -12.88 7.76 5.26
N CYS A 177 -13.60 8.09 6.34
CA CYS A 177 -13.44 7.38 7.62
C CYS A 177 -14.23 6.06 7.67
N PHE A 178 -15.19 5.85 6.77
CA PHE A 178 -16.03 4.67 6.75
C PHE A 178 -15.26 3.44 6.25
N TYR A 179 -15.47 2.31 6.91
CA TYR A 179 -15.11 0.96 6.45
C TYR A 179 -16.18 -0.03 6.95
N GLY A 180 -16.87 -0.72 6.04
CA GLY A 180 -18.01 -1.55 6.42
C GLY A 180 -18.72 -2.21 5.24
N ALA A 181 -19.74 -3.02 5.54
CA ALA A 181 -20.57 -3.65 4.53
C ALA A 181 -21.50 -2.62 3.83
N GLY A 182 -22.06 -2.99 2.68
CA GLY A 182 -22.93 -2.10 1.90
C GLY A 182 -24.12 -1.53 2.68
N GLN A 183 -24.78 -2.35 3.50
CA GLN A 183 -25.91 -1.89 4.32
C GLN A 183 -25.47 -0.93 5.44
N GLU A 184 -24.29 -1.14 6.02
CA GLU A 184 -23.73 -0.25 7.04
C GLU A 184 -23.39 1.12 6.44
N LEU A 185 -22.83 1.12 5.22
CA LEU A 185 -22.55 2.35 4.46
C LEU A 185 -23.84 3.13 4.19
N ILE A 186 -24.88 2.44 3.77
CA ILE A 186 -26.20 3.03 3.51
C ILE A 186 -26.75 3.65 4.79
N ASN A 187 -26.73 2.91 5.91
CA ASN A 187 -27.26 3.38 7.18
C ASN A 187 -26.51 4.64 7.66
N GLU A 188 -25.17 4.61 7.69
CA GLU A 188 -24.35 5.77 8.09
C GLU A 188 -24.56 6.96 7.14
N ALA A 189 -24.73 6.71 5.84
CA ALA A 189 -25.02 7.76 4.87
C ALA A 189 -26.39 8.42 5.07
N TYR A 190 -27.42 7.67 5.48
CA TYR A 190 -28.74 8.22 5.80
C TYR A 190 -28.72 9.01 7.13
N GLU A 191 -27.85 8.65 8.07
CA GLU A 191 -27.61 9.45 9.27
C GLU A 191 -26.97 10.81 8.94
N ASP A 192 -26.08 10.87 7.95
CA ASP A 192 -25.50 12.12 7.44
C ASP A 192 -26.51 12.97 6.65
N SER A 193 -27.11 12.41 5.59
CA SER A 193 -28.18 13.08 4.86
C SER A 193 -29.00 12.13 3.96
N GLU A 194 -30.27 12.46 3.79
CA GLU A 194 -31.18 11.78 2.85
C GLU A 194 -30.60 11.70 1.41
N ASN A 195 -29.86 12.73 0.99
CA ASN A 195 -29.23 12.76 -0.33
C ASN A 195 -28.06 11.77 -0.41
N SER A 196 -27.19 11.71 0.60
CA SER A 196 -26.09 10.75 0.68
C SER A 196 -26.59 9.31 0.70
N GLY A 197 -27.59 9.02 1.55
CA GLY A 197 -28.18 7.68 1.68
C GLY A 197 -28.70 7.13 0.35
N LYS A 198 -29.50 7.91 -0.39
CA LYS A 198 -30.04 7.51 -1.70
C LYS A 198 -28.97 7.19 -2.73
N HIS A 199 -27.89 7.98 -2.76
CA HIS A 199 -26.82 7.77 -3.73
C HIS A 199 -26.04 6.49 -3.39
N TYR A 200 -25.58 6.33 -2.14
CA TYR A 200 -24.86 5.12 -1.75
C TYR A 200 -25.71 3.87 -1.91
N GLU A 201 -27.01 3.92 -1.60
CA GLU A 201 -27.94 2.82 -1.86
C GLU A 201 -27.98 2.44 -3.35
N ALA A 202 -27.98 3.41 -4.26
CA ALA A 202 -27.92 3.13 -5.70
C ALA A 202 -26.59 2.47 -6.12
N TYR A 203 -25.45 2.94 -5.59
CA TYR A 203 -24.14 2.34 -5.89
C TYR A 203 -24.01 0.91 -5.33
N VAL A 204 -24.49 0.67 -4.11
CA VAL A 204 -24.48 -0.67 -3.50
C VAL A 204 -25.30 -1.63 -4.33
N LYS A 205 -26.55 -1.27 -4.69
CA LYS A 205 -27.41 -2.11 -5.56
C LYS A 205 -26.80 -2.35 -6.94
N PHE A 206 -26.13 -1.35 -7.50
CA PHE A 206 -25.45 -1.50 -8.78
C PHE A 206 -24.32 -2.54 -8.70
N VAL A 207 -23.50 -2.50 -7.64
CA VAL A 207 -22.43 -3.47 -7.42
C VAL A 207 -22.99 -4.87 -7.17
N GLU A 208 -24.04 -5.01 -6.36
CA GLU A 208 -24.72 -6.29 -6.13
C GLU A 208 -25.20 -6.92 -7.44
N MET A 209 -25.83 -6.13 -8.32
CA MET A 209 -26.25 -6.57 -9.64
C MET A 209 -25.07 -7.00 -10.52
N LEU A 210 -23.93 -6.32 -10.46
CA LEU A 210 -22.73 -6.74 -11.18
C LEU A 210 -22.19 -8.08 -10.69
N GLU A 211 -22.16 -8.29 -9.36
CA GLU A 211 -21.74 -9.57 -8.79
C GLU A 211 -22.68 -10.71 -9.20
N GLU A 212 -23.99 -10.48 -9.25
CA GLU A 212 -24.95 -11.48 -9.71
C GLU A 212 -24.65 -11.92 -11.16
N LEU A 213 -24.40 -10.97 -12.06
CA LEU A 213 -24.08 -11.25 -13.47
C LEU A 213 -22.75 -11.98 -13.68
N GLU A 214 -21.78 -11.83 -12.78
CA GLU A 214 -20.50 -12.55 -12.86
C GLU A 214 -20.60 -14.02 -12.43
N ASN A 215 -21.67 -14.37 -11.72
CA ASN A 215 -21.92 -15.72 -11.21
C ASN A 215 -22.87 -16.56 -12.09
N GLU A 216 -23.38 -16.00 -13.20
CA GLU A 216 -24.17 -16.69 -14.23
C GLU A 216 -23.30 -17.40 -15.28
#